data_AF-A0A9X8EHC9-F1
#
_entry.id   AF-A0A9X8EHC9-F1
#
_cell.length_a   1.000
_cell.length_b   1.000
_cell.length_c   1.000
_cell.angle_alpha   90.00
_cell.angle_beta   90.00
_cell.angle_gamma   90.00
#
_symmetry.space_group_name_H-M   'P 1'
#
loop_
_entity.id
_entity.type
_entity.pdbx_description
1 polymer ?
#
loop_
_entity_poly.entity_id
_entity_poly.type
_entity_poly.pdbx_seq_one_letter_code
_entity_poly.pdbx_strand_id
1 'polypeptide(L)' 'MNRKPDLLWVLVFLFGLGVVTTGYAQSLWEQKLETAAYEMPAAPTPVKR' A
#
# COMPACT_ATOMS: atom_id res chain seq x y z
N MET A 1 -9.39 41.35 11.71
CA MET A 1 -9.80 40.07 12.33
C MET A 1 -9.12 38.92 11.60
N ASN A 2 -7.88 38.58 11.95
CA ASN A 2 -7.13 37.49 11.32
C ASN A 2 -7.36 36.20 12.12
N ARG A 3 -8.42 35.46 11.77
CA ARG A 3 -8.66 34.12 12.30
C ARG A 3 -7.58 33.22 11.67
N LYS A 4 -6.63 32.79 12.49
CA LYS A 4 -5.62 31.81 12.06
C LYS A 4 -6.36 30.58 11.53
N PRO A 5 -5.97 30.00 10.39
CA PRO A 5 -6.56 28.74 9.97
C PRO A 5 -6.37 27.75 11.12
N ASP A 6 -7.48 27.16 11.56
CA ASP A 6 -7.54 26.33 12.75
C ASP A 6 -6.57 25.17 12.55
N LEU A 7 -5.44 25.20 13.25
CA LEU A 7 -4.29 24.33 12.98
C LEU A 7 -4.68 22.85 13.09
N LEU A 8 -5.64 22.56 13.97
CA LEU A 8 -6.25 21.25 14.12
C LEU A 8 -6.98 20.80 12.86
N TRP A 9 -7.69 21.70 12.18
CA TRP A 9 -8.42 21.38 10.96
C TRP A 9 -7.48 21.08 9.80
N VAL A 10 -6.39 21.84 9.67
CA VAL A 10 -5.34 21.57 8.67
C VAL A 10 -4.69 20.22 8.93
N LEU A 11 -4.42 19.88 10.19
CA LEU A 11 -3.82 18.61 10.54
C LEU A 11 -4.75 17.43 10.23
N VAL A 12 -6.06 17.57 10.50
CA VAL A 12 -7.06 16.56 10.13
C VAL A 12 -7.15 16.39 8.62
N PHE A 13 -7.10 17.47 7.84
CA PHE A 13 -7.09 17.38 6.38
C PHE A 13 -5.84 16.69 5.84
N LEU A 14 -4.67 17.09 6.33
CA LEU A 14 -3.39 16.56 5.88
C LEU A 14 -3.23 15.09 6.29
N PHE A 15 -3.65 14.76 7.51
CA PHE A 15 -3.57 13.41 8.05
C PHE A 15 -4.65 12.50 7.47
N GLY A 16 -5.89 12.96 7.35
CA GLY A 16 -6.97 12.21 6.72
C GLY A 16 -6.68 11.90 5.25
N LEU A 17 -6.21 12.90 4.49
CA LEU A 17 -5.76 12.70 3.11
C LEU A 17 -4.57 11.73 3.06
N GLY A 18 -3.55 11.95 3.90
CA GLY A 18 -2.35 11.11 3.95
C GLY A 18 -2.65 9.65 4.29
N VAL A 19 -3.50 9.38 5.29
CA VAL A 19 -3.88 8.02 5.72
C VAL A 19 -4.68 7.32 4.63
N VAL A 20 -5.63 7.99 3.97
CA VAL A 20 -6.41 7.40 2.88
C VAL A 20 -5.53 7.08 1.67
N THR A 21 -4.62 7.97 1.30
CA THR A 21 -3.65 7.73 0.22
C THR A 21 -2.66 6.61 0.56
N THR A 22 -2.24 6.52 1.83
CA THR A 22 -1.31 5.47 2.28
C THR A 22 -1.99 4.10 2.38
N GLY A 23 -3.26 4.07 2.81
CA GLY A 23 -4.07 2.85 2.85
C GLY A 23 -4.26 2.21 1.46
N TYR A 24 -4.23 3.01 0.39
CA TYR A 24 -4.27 2.48 -0.98
C TYR A 24 -3.07 1.60 -1.32
N ALA A 25 -1.90 1.88 -0.73
CA ALA A 25 -0.69 1.11 -0.99
C ALA A 25 -0.76 -0.32 -0.44
N GLN A 26 -1.61 -0.61 0.55
CA GLN A 26 -1.78 -1.98 1.07
C GLN A 26 -2.23 -2.96 -0.02
N SER A 27 -3.15 -2.53 -0.90
CA SER A 27 -3.66 -3.36 -1.99
C SER A 27 -2.56 -3.75 -3.00
N LEU A 28 -1.53 -2.92 -3.18
CA LEU A 28 -0.41 -3.20 -4.09
C LEU A 28 0.63 -4.14 -3.47
N TRP A 29 0.80 -4.12 -2.15
CA TRP A 29 1.70 -5.04 -1.46
C TRP A 29 1.11 -6.43 -1.32
N GLU A 30 -0.20 -6.57 -1.08
CA GLU A 30 -0.85 -7.88 -1.04
C GLU A 30 -0.80 -8.59 -2.39
N GLN A 31 -1.03 -7.89 -3.51
CA GLN A 31 -0.82 -8.48 -4.85
C GLN A 31 0.66 -8.84 -5.10
N LYS A 32 1.62 -8.02 -4.64
CA LYS A 32 3.05 -8.32 -4.78
C LYS A 32 3.47 -9.52 -3.93
N LEU A 33 2.91 -9.69 -2.74
CA LEU A 33 3.16 -10.85 -1.87
C LEU A 33 2.61 -12.13 -2.48
N GLU A 34 1.40 -12.09 -3.03
CA GLU A 34 0.76 -13.23 -3.71
C GLU A 34 1.56 -13.65 -4.96
N THR A 35 1.98 -12.70 -5.80
CA THR A 35 2.82 -12.97 -6.97
C THR A 35 4.22 -13.48 -6.58
N ALA A 36 4.84 -12.92 -5.54
CA ALA A 36 6.14 -13.39 -5.05
C ALA A 36 6.07 -14.78 -4.40
N ALA A 37 4.94 -15.14 -3.78
CA ALA A 37 4.69 -16.49 -3.26
C ALA A 37 4.52 -17.51 -4.41
N TYR A 38 4.01 -17.08 -5.56
CA TYR A 38 3.88 -17.92 -6.76
C TYR A 38 5.17 -18.01 -7.60
N GLU A 39 6.16 -17.14 -7.35
CA GLU A 39 7.50 -17.15 -7.95
C GLU A 39 8.52 -18.04 -7.20
N MET A 40 8.08 -18.91 -6.29
CA MET A 40 8.91 -20.08 -5.97
C MET A 40 9.16 -20.83 -7.28
N PRO A 41 10.42 -21.10 -7.67
CA PRO A 41 10.70 -21.81 -8.89
C PRO A 41 10.04 -23.17 -8.75
N ALA A 42 9.00 -23.40 -9.56
CA ALA A 42 8.42 -24.72 -9.72
C ALA A 42 9.60 -25.66 -9.91
N ALA A 43 9.80 -26.55 -8.94
CA ALA A 43 10.88 -27.52 -8.93
C ALA A 43 11.00 -28.11 -10.34
N PRO A 44 12.22 -28.28 -10.89
CA PRO A 44 12.38 -28.77 -12.25
C PRO A 44 11.70 -30.14 -12.30
N THR A 45 10.53 -30.21 -12.94
CA THR A 45 9.87 -31.48 -13.22
C THR A 45 10.86 -32.28 -14.04
N PRO A 46 11.29 -33.47 -13.59
CA PRO A 46 12.16 -34.30 -14.39
C PRO A 46 11.32 -34.74 -15.59
N VAL A 47 11.58 -34.12 -16.75
CA VAL A 47 11.04 -34.58 -18.03
C VAL A 47 11.68 -35.93 -18.28
N LYS A 48 10.95 -36.98 -17.91
CA LYS A 48 11.27 -38.37 -18.19
C LYS A 48 11.03 -38.58 -19.70
N ARG A 49 12.08 -38.42 -20.50
CA ARG A 49 12.10 -38.78 -21.92
C ARG A 49 13.07 -39.92 -22.14
#